data_AF-A0A2R6A975-F1
#
_entry.id   AF-A0A2R6A975-F1
#
_cell.length_a   1.000
_cell.length_b   1.000
_cell.length_c   1.000
_cell.angle_alpha   90.00
_cell.angle_beta   90.00
_cell.angle_gamma   90.00
#
_symmetry.space_group_name_H-M   'P 1'
#
loop_
_entity.id
_entity.type
_entity.pdbx_description
1 polymer ?
#
loop_
_entity_poly.entity_id
_entity_poly.type
_entity_poly.pdbx_seq_one_letter_code
_entity_poly.pdbx_strand_id
1 'polypeptide(L)'
;MVHEAGGEGEGAEGWPPVWVAERDAAEADEGYTQRLADTLKTHKERVKYILSRYPSSRNSDTYLTWLYLRLFHGIKLPWLTWEQLMAINFESIRRARQLIQAEGLYPPTNQVAAKRRRKQAAMRRLLAQGEF
;
A
#
# COMPACT_ATOMS: atom_id res chain seq x y z
N MET A 1 -20.82 16.94 29.94
CA MET A 1 -21.47 15.68 30.37
C MET A 1 -20.58 14.56 29.90
N VAL A 2 -19.91 13.95 30.86
CA VAL A 2 -18.90 12.89 30.69
C VAL A 2 -19.66 11.60 30.45
N HIS A 3 -19.28 10.83 29.43
CA HIS A 3 -19.57 9.40 29.42
C HIS A 3 -18.31 8.66 28.99
N GLU A 4 -17.62 8.18 30.02
CA GLU A 4 -16.71 7.05 29.96
C GLU A 4 -17.48 5.80 29.50
N ALA A 5 -16.81 4.99 28.68
CA ALA A 5 -17.03 3.55 28.65
C ALA A 5 -15.68 2.91 28.34
N GLY A 6 -15.02 2.43 29.38
CA GLY A 6 -13.91 1.50 29.30
C GLY A 6 -14.36 0.12 28.81
N GLY A 7 -13.40 -0.65 28.32
CA GLY A 7 -13.57 -2.02 27.85
C GLY A 7 -12.23 -2.55 27.37
N GLU A 8 -11.39 -2.87 28.34
CA GLU A 8 -10.05 -3.44 28.20
C GLU A 8 -10.09 -4.80 27.47
N GLY A 9 -9.15 -4.98 26.54
CA GLY A 9 -8.77 -6.27 25.97
C GLY A 9 -7.26 -6.34 26.00
N GLU A 10 -6.75 -7.00 27.05
CA GLU A 10 -5.34 -7.23 27.33
C GLU A 10 -4.64 -8.05 26.23
N GLY A 11 -3.34 -7.79 26.04
CA GLY A 11 -2.37 -8.86 25.76
C GLY A 11 -2.00 -9.12 24.30
N ALA A 12 -1.19 -8.24 23.70
CA ALA A 12 -0.10 -8.67 22.81
C ALA A 12 1.01 -7.62 22.83
N GLU A 13 2.21 -8.05 23.19
CA GLU A 13 3.43 -7.23 23.34
C GLU A 13 3.63 -6.21 22.20
N GLY A 14 3.68 -4.94 22.60
CA GLY A 14 4.55 -3.95 21.95
C GLY A 14 4.07 -3.28 20.67
N TRP A 15 2.81 -3.42 20.24
CA TRP A 15 2.32 -2.71 19.06
C TRP A 15 1.01 -1.96 19.29
N PRO A 16 0.94 -0.67 18.92
CA PRO A 16 -0.26 0.15 19.14
C PRO A 16 -1.45 -0.32 18.29
N PRO A 17 -2.70 -0.03 18.72
CA PRO A 17 -3.91 -0.46 18.02
C PRO A 17 -4.02 0.13 16.61
N VAL A 18 -4.62 -0.64 15.69
CA VAL A 18 -4.71 -0.35 14.24
C VAL A 18 -5.35 0.99 13.88
N TRP A 19 -6.18 1.57 14.75
CA TRP A 19 -6.85 2.86 14.53
C TRP A 19 -6.04 4.06 15.09
N VAL A 20 -5.08 3.80 15.97
CA VAL A 20 -4.10 4.80 16.46
C VAL A 20 -2.93 4.91 15.46
N ALA A 21 -2.67 3.83 14.69
CA ALA A 21 -1.65 3.80 13.65
C ALA A 21 -1.88 4.80 12.49
N GLU A 22 -3.08 5.32 12.26
CA GLU A 22 -3.31 6.28 11.15
C GLU A 22 -3.06 7.75 11.53
N ARG A 23 -3.16 8.14 12.81
CA ARG A 23 -2.84 9.52 13.25
C ARG A 23 -1.36 9.68 13.64
N ASP A 24 -0.77 8.67 14.27
CA ASP A 24 0.61 8.80 14.78
C ASP A 24 1.68 8.33 13.77
N ALA A 25 1.35 7.48 12.79
CA ALA A 25 2.30 7.15 11.71
C ALA A 25 2.50 8.30 10.72
N ALA A 26 1.55 9.26 10.66
CA ALA A 26 1.66 10.44 9.83
C ALA A 26 2.64 11.47 10.42
N GLU A 27 2.79 11.52 11.75
CA GLU A 27 3.69 12.46 12.45
C GLU A 27 5.13 11.91 12.60
N ALA A 28 5.34 10.59 12.57
CA ALA A 28 6.67 9.99 12.77
C ALA A 28 7.55 9.85 11.50
N ASP A 29 7.08 10.28 10.33
CA ASP A 29 7.74 9.99 9.04
C ASP A 29 8.40 11.25 8.43
N GLU A 30 9.10 12.01 9.28
CA GLU A 30 10.11 12.98 8.85
C GLU A 30 11.35 12.22 8.36
N GLY A 31 11.38 11.91 7.06
CA GLY A 31 12.61 11.56 6.33
C GLY A 31 13.38 10.33 6.86
N TYR A 32 12.96 9.13 6.46
CA TYR A 32 13.55 7.87 6.91
C TYR A 32 13.92 7.00 5.70
N THR A 33 15.10 6.40 5.52
CA THR A 33 16.50 6.59 5.94
C THR A 33 17.32 5.95 4.79
N GLN A 34 18.47 6.50 4.39
CA GLN A 34 19.38 5.84 3.41
C GLN A 34 19.55 4.32 3.69
N ARG A 35 19.63 3.95 4.98
CA ARG A 35 19.76 2.58 5.50
C ARG A 35 18.65 1.61 5.08
N LEU A 36 17.42 2.08 4.88
CA LEU A 36 16.28 1.25 4.44
C LEU A 36 16.34 0.96 2.94
N ALA A 37 16.77 1.95 2.16
CA ALA A 37 17.02 1.77 0.73
C ALA A 37 18.22 0.84 0.48
N ASP A 38 19.24 0.88 1.36
CA ASP A 38 20.43 0.02 1.31
C ASP A 38 20.12 -1.44 1.69
N THR A 39 19.15 -1.66 2.58
CA THR A 39 18.75 -3.00 3.03
C THR A 39 17.70 -3.64 2.12
N LEU A 40 16.74 -2.86 1.60
CA LEU A 40 15.72 -3.35 0.67
C LEU A 40 16.16 -3.12 -0.77
N LYS A 41 16.84 -4.12 -1.33
CA LYS A 41 17.50 -4.02 -2.64
C LYS A 41 16.51 -4.15 -3.79
N THR A 42 15.40 -4.85 -3.60
CA THR A 42 14.44 -5.16 -4.66
C THR A 42 13.13 -4.40 -4.52
N HIS A 43 12.46 -4.13 -5.65
CA HIS A 43 11.09 -3.60 -5.64
C HIS A 43 10.13 -4.50 -4.85
N LYS A 44 10.32 -5.82 -4.89
CA LYS A 44 9.47 -6.77 -4.14
C LYS A 44 9.59 -6.54 -2.62
N GLU A 45 10.81 -6.43 -2.10
CA GLU A 45 11.05 -6.16 -0.67
C GLU A 45 10.48 -4.81 -0.24
N ARG A 46 10.74 -3.76 -1.01
CA ARG A 46 10.22 -2.41 -0.77
C ARG A 46 8.69 -2.37 -0.77
N VAL A 47 8.05 -3.02 -1.73
CA VAL A 47 6.59 -3.13 -1.79
C VAL A 47 6.07 -3.96 -0.61
N LYS A 48 6.72 -5.08 -0.26
CA LYS A 48 6.33 -5.91 0.88
C LYS A 48 6.37 -5.11 2.19
N TYR A 49 7.40 -4.29 2.39
CA TYR A 49 7.51 -3.37 3.53
C TYR A 49 6.36 -2.36 3.58
N ILE A 50 6.00 -1.74 2.45
CA ILE A 50 4.88 -0.80 2.42
C ILE A 50 3.55 -1.52 2.74
N LEU A 51 3.29 -2.69 2.14
CA LEU A 51 2.03 -3.42 2.32
C LEU A 51 1.84 -3.94 3.76
N SER A 52 2.94 -4.25 4.47
CA SER A 52 2.88 -4.66 5.87
C SER A 52 2.54 -3.48 6.78
N ARG A 53 3.16 -2.31 6.54
CA ARG A 53 3.08 -1.14 7.41
C ARG A 53 1.89 -0.22 7.12
N TYR A 54 1.42 -0.20 5.87
CA TYR A 54 0.31 0.64 5.41
C TYR A 54 -0.79 -0.21 4.75
N PRO A 55 -1.73 -0.79 5.52
CA PRO A 55 -2.76 -1.70 5.00
C PRO A 55 -3.65 -1.09 3.90
N SER A 56 -3.91 0.22 3.95
CA SER A 56 -4.69 0.95 2.95
C SER A 56 -4.05 0.90 1.54
N SER A 57 -2.73 0.74 1.46
CA SER A 57 -2.00 0.59 0.18
C SER A 57 -2.29 -0.71 -0.57
N ARG A 58 -2.78 -1.75 0.13
CA ARG A 58 -3.16 -3.04 -0.49
C ARG A 58 -4.27 -2.89 -1.53
N ASN A 59 -5.08 -1.84 -1.39
CA ASN A 59 -6.26 -1.59 -2.23
C ASN A 59 -5.97 -0.71 -3.46
N SER A 60 -4.90 0.09 -3.44
CA SER A 60 -4.67 1.17 -4.43
C SER A 60 -3.22 1.22 -4.90
N ASP A 61 -3.00 1.08 -6.21
CA ASP A 61 -1.69 1.28 -6.83
C ASP A 61 -1.19 2.71 -6.65
N THR A 62 -2.10 3.70 -6.76
CA THR A 62 -1.76 5.11 -6.63
C THR A 62 -1.19 5.42 -5.25
N TYR A 63 -1.86 4.93 -4.20
CA TYR A 63 -1.41 5.17 -2.82
C TYR A 63 -0.13 4.40 -2.49
N LEU A 64 -0.03 3.13 -2.93
CA LEU A 64 1.19 2.34 -2.82
C LEU A 64 2.38 3.04 -3.50
N THR A 65 2.16 3.56 -4.70
CA THR A 65 3.17 4.27 -5.48
C THR A 65 3.59 5.55 -4.75
N TRP A 66 2.63 6.35 -4.30
CA TRP A 66 2.94 7.56 -3.53
C TRP A 66 3.80 7.25 -2.29
N LEU A 67 3.43 6.24 -1.50
CA LEU A 67 4.24 5.80 -0.36
C LEU A 67 5.65 5.37 -0.78
N TYR A 68 5.76 4.65 -1.90
CA TYR A 68 7.05 4.23 -2.44
C TYR A 68 7.94 5.44 -2.78
N LEU A 69 7.39 6.47 -3.41
CA LEU A 69 8.12 7.69 -3.76
C LEU A 69 8.54 8.48 -2.54
N ARG A 70 7.62 8.63 -1.58
CA ARG A 70 7.88 9.31 -0.32
C ARG A 70 9.02 8.62 0.45
N LEU A 71 8.95 7.30 0.60
CA LEU A 71 9.85 6.54 1.47
C LEU A 71 11.20 6.21 0.83
N PHE A 72 11.25 5.91 -0.47
CA PHE A 72 12.47 5.41 -1.13
C PHE A 72 13.12 6.41 -2.08
N HIS A 73 12.40 7.45 -2.49
CA HIS A 73 12.93 8.51 -3.36
C HIS A 73 12.93 9.90 -2.70
N GLY A 74 12.46 10.01 -1.44
CA GLY A 74 12.44 11.27 -0.69
C GLY A 74 11.53 12.35 -1.30
N ILE A 75 10.58 11.96 -2.14
CA ILE A 75 9.75 12.89 -2.91
C ILE A 75 8.62 13.43 -2.04
N LYS A 76 8.54 14.76 -1.92
CA LYS A 76 7.44 15.47 -1.25
C LYS A 76 6.59 16.17 -2.31
N LEU A 77 5.32 15.80 -2.40
CA LEU A 77 4.35 16.50 -3.25
C LEU A 77 4.16 17.95 -2.75
N PRO A 78 3.89 18.93 -3.63
CA PRO A 78 3.32 18.76 -4.97
C PRO A 78 4.32 18.67 -6.13
N TRP A 79 5.62 18.82 -5.89
CA TRP A 79 6.60 19.00 -6.97
C TRP A 79 7.37 17.71 -7.28
N LEU A 80 7.45 17.36 -8.56
CA LEU A 80 8.14 16.18 -9.07
C LEU A 80 8.91 16.56 -10.33
N THR A 81 10.22 16.33 -10.35
CA THR A 81 11.03 16.58 -11.56
C THR A 81 10.74 15.51 -12.62
N TRP A 82 10.95 15.83 -13.89
CA TRP A 82 10.84 14.84 -14.97
C TRP A 82 11.82 13.67 -14.78
N GLU A 83 13.03 13.94 -14.32
CA GLU A 83 14.06 12.93 -14.03
C GLU A 83 13.61 11.97 -12.92
N GLN A 84 13.04 12.52 -11.84
CA GLN A 84 12.45 11.72 -10.76
C GLN A 84 11.29 10.88 -11.29
N LEU A 85 10.44 11.43 -12.16
CA LEU A 85 9.33 10.69 -12.76
C LEU A 85 9.82 9.50 -13.59
N MET A 86 10.84 9.72 -14.42
CA MET A 86 11.41 8.69 -15.31
C MET A 86 12.21 7.62 -14.56
N ALA A 87 12.79 7.96 -13.41
CA ALA A 87 13.46 6.98 -12.55
C ALA A 87 12.50 5.96 -11.92
N ILE A 88 11.18 6.21 -11.96
CA ILE A 88 10.18 5.37 -11.33
C ILE A 88 9.68 4.31 -12.30
N ASN A 89 9.87 3.05 -11.93
CA ASN A 89 9.26 1.94 -12.64
C ASN A 89 7.91 1.55 -12.02
N PHE A 90 6.85 2.30 -12.36
CA PHE A 90 5.48 2.07 -11.88
C PHE A 90 5.01 0.63 -12.13
N GLU A 91 5.34 0.10 -13.31
CA GLU A 91 4.96 -1.26 -13.71
C GLU A 91 5.65 -2.31 -12.84
N SER A 92 6.92 -2.09 -12.45
CA SER A 92 7.62 -2.99 -11.53
C SER A 92 7.03 -2.95 -10.12
N ILE A 93 6.61 -1.78 -9.62
CA ILE A 93 5.89 -1.67 -8.33
C ILE A 93 4.57 -2.46 -8.39
N ARG A 94 3.79 -2.26 -9.47
CA ARG A 94 2.52 -2.96 -9.69
C ARG A 94 2.71 -4.48 -9.77
N ARG A 95 3.68 -4.95 -10.56
CA ARG A 95 3.99 -6.39 -10.72
C ARG A 95 4.48 -7.01 -9.41
N ALA A 96 5.35 -6.31 -8.69
CA ALA A 96 5.79 -6.76 -7.37
C ALA A 96 4.61 -6.97 -6.42
N ARG A 97 3.66 -6.02 -6.36
CA ARG A 97 2.43 -6.18 -5.57
C ARG A 97 1.61 -7.38 -6.02
N GLN A 98 1.46 -7.59 -7.33
CA GLN A 98 0.70 -8.72 -7.86
C GLN A 98 1.34 -10.06 -7.50
N LEU A 99 2.67 -10.18 -7.59
CA LEU A 99 3.40 -11.39 -7.19
C LEU A 99 3.22 -11.68 -5.70
N ILE A 100 3.37 -10.66 -4.84
CA ILE A 100 3.17 -10.79 -3.40
C ILE A 100 1.73 -11.25 -3.08
N GLN A 101 0.73 -10.70 -3.76
CA GLN A 101 -0.66 -11.10 -3.56
C GLN A 101 -0.98 -12.49 -4.13
N ALA A 102 -0.31 -12.89 -5.22
CA ALA A 102 -0.42 -14.24 -5.77
C ALA A 102 0.17 -15.29 -4.82
N GLU A 103 1.17 -14.91 -4.01
CA GLU A 103 1.72 -15.72 -2.91
C GLU A 103 0.80 -15.77 -1.68
N GLY A 104 -0.40 -15.16 -1.74
CA GLY A 104 -1.37 -15.12 -0.64
C GLY A 104 -1.09 -14.05 0.42
N LEU A 105 -0.07 -13.22 0.21
CA LEU A 105 0.33 -12.20 1.18
C LEU A 105 -0.35 -10.86 0.92
N TYR A 106 -0.73 -10.17 2.00
CA TYR A 106 -1.34 -8.83 1.99
C TYR A 106 -2.48 -8.68 0.95
N PRO A 107 -3.52 -9.55 1.02
CA PRO A 107 -4.63 -9.48 0.08
C PRO A 107 -5.34 -8.12 0.18
N PRO A 108 -5.96 -7.67 -0.92
CA PRO A 108 -6.85 -6.52 -0.86
C PRO A 108 -8.05 -6.84 0.03
N THR A 109 -8.71 -5.79 0.51
CA THR A 109 -9.96 -5.93 1.27
C THR A 109 -11.03 -6.67 0.48
N ASN A 110 -11.90 -7.41 1.17
CA ASN A 110 -12.95 -8.23 0.55
C ASN A 110 -13.84 -7.43 -0.42
N GLN A 111 -14.17 -6.19 -0.08
CA GLN A 111 -14.97 -5.30 -0.93
C GLN A 111 -14.25 -4.96 -2.24
N VAL A 112 -12.96 -4.60 -2.17
CA VAL A 112 -12.14 -4.29 -3.34
C VAL A 112 -11.94 -5.54 -4.20
N ALA A 113 -11.68 -6.68 -3.58
CA ALA A 113 -11.58 -7.97 -4.27
C ALA A 113 -12.87 -8.32 -5.02
N ALA A 114 -14.03 -8.17 -4.37
CA ALA A 114 -15.33 -8.39 -4.99
C ALA A 114 -15.57 -7.44 -6.17
N LYS A 115 -15.26 -6.14 -6.01
CA LYS A 115 -15.37 -5.15 -7.09
C LYS A 115 -14.50 -5.50 -8.30
N ARG A 116 -13.24 -5.93 -8.06
CA ARG A 116 -12.31 -6.39 -9.11
C ARG A 116 -12.86 -7.61 -9.84
N ARG A 117 -13.38 -8.62 -9.11
CA ARG A 117 -14.01 -9.80 -9.71
C ARG A 117 -15.21 -9.44 -10.58
N ARG A 118 -16.10 -8.55 -10.12
CA ARG A 118 -17.27 -8.09 -10.89
C ARG A 118 -16.85 -7.42 -12.21
N LYS A 119 -15.85 -6.53 -12.17
CA LYS A 119 -15.32 -5.89 -13.39
C LYS A 119 -14.72 -6.89 -14.37
N GLN A 120 -13.92 -7.84 -13.88
CA GLN A 120 -13.35 -8.89 -14.71
C GLN A 120 -14.42 -9.78 -15.35
N ALA A 121 -15.47 -10.14 -14.60
CA ALA A 121 -16.59 -10.90 -15.12
C ALA A 121 -17.36 -10.13 -16.22
N ALA A 122 -17.60 -8.83 -16.01
CA ALA A 122 -18.24 -7.97 -17.02
C ALA A 122 -17.41 -7.89 -18.31
N MET A 123 -16.10 -7.67 -18.19
CA MET A 123 -15.18 -7.65 -19.34
C MET A 123 -15.21 -8.98 -20.11
N ARG A 124 -15.13 -10.11 -19.41
CA ARG A 124 -15.18 -11.45 -20.03
C ARG A 124 -16.48 -11.69 -20.78
N ARG A 125 -17.60 -11.21 -20.24
CA ARG A 125 -18.92 -11.31 -20.86
C ARG A 125 -18.96 -10.55 -22.20
N LEU A 126 -18.51 -9.29 -22.20
CA LEU A 126 -18.47 -8.46 -23.41
C LEU A 126 -17.58 -9.07 -24.50
N LEU A 127 -16.39 -9.57 -24.12
CA LEU A 127 -15.48 -10.27 -25.05
C LEU A 127 -16.12 -11.52 -25.66
N ALA A 128 -16.87 -12.30 -24.88
CA ALA A 128 -17.55 -13.50 -25.37
C ALA A 128 -18.72 -13.18 -26.32
N GLN A 129 -19.31 -11.99 -26.21
CA GLN A 129 -20.41 -11.52 -27.06
C GLN A 129 -19.92 -10.86 -28.35
N GLY A 130 -18.61 -10.66 -28.52
CA GLY A 130 -18.04 -9.93 -29.67
C GLY A 130 -18.35 -8.43 -29.65
N GLU A 131 -18.79 -7.89 -28.51
CA GLU A 131 -19.05 -6.46 -28.33
C GLU A 131 -17.76 -5.76 -27.90
N PHE A 132 -16.82 -5.56 -28.85
CA PHE A 132 -15.60 -4.77 -28.67
C PHE A 132 -15.09 -4.18 -29.98
#